data_AF-A0A1T4XFE9-F1
#
_entry.id   AF-A0A1T4XFE9-F1
#
_cell.length_a   1.000
_cell.length_b   1.000
_cell.length_c   1.000
_cell.angle_alpha   90.00
_cell.angle_beta   90.00
_cell.angle_gamma   90.00
#
_symmetry.space_group_name_H-M   'P 1'
#
loop_
_entity.id
_entity.type
_entity.pdbx_description
1 polymer ?
#
loop_
_entity_poly.entity_id
_entity_poly.type
_entity_poly.pdbx_seq_one_letter_code
_entity_poly.pdbx_strand_id
1 'polypeptide(L)'
;MEPIIRAILDSNLPEVRRLMASDAKAAWTKSESGRTPAQVAYASGNFPATAAILRSTPQCIDEIPTSPTELLEDLIRDFSQSTLCSEWNQNIEFDLWALVIEDPEYKRDYDRYLAVDRASLGDIGWIASWAEGWFHWPDSEDSPKFISMTDWEDHYQQKTKR
;
A
#
# COMPACT_ATOMS: atom_id res chain seq x y z
N MET A 1 -3.44 0.88 -27.34
CA MET A 1 -3.19 0.88 -25.88
C MET A 1 -4.18 -0.02 -25.17
N GLU A 2 -3.66 -0.93 -24.36
CA GLU A 2 -4.42 -1.96 -23.65
C GLU A 2 -5.22 -1.36 -22.47
N PRO A 3 -6.45 -1.84 -22.18
CA PRO A 3 -7.32 -1.21 -21.17
C PRO A 3 -6.68 -1.09 -19.78
N ILE A 4 -5.97 -2.13 -19.33
CA ILE A 4 -5.29 -2.14 -18.03
C ILE A 4 -4.14 -1.13 -17.98
N ILE A 5 -3.39 -0.99 -19.08
CA ILE A 5 -2.29 -0.01 -19.17
C ILE A 5 -2.85 1.41 -19.11
N ARG A 6 -3.96 1.67 -19.81
CA ARG A 6 -4.63 2.97 -19.76
C ARG A 6 -5.13 3.29 -18.35
N ALA A 7 -5.80 2.34 -17.69
CA ALA A 7 -6.32 2.54 -16.34
C ALA A 7 -5.21 2.87 -15.33
N ILE A 8 -4.02 2.26 -15.47
CA ILE A 8 -2.84 2.55 -14.65
C ILE A 8 -2.36 4.00 -14.87
N LEU A 9 -2.19 4.39 -16.14
CA LEU A 9 -1.68 5.73 -16.48
C LEU A 9 -2.67 6.86 -16.13
N ASP A 10 -3.97 6.56 -16.15
CA ASP A 10 -5.04 7.48 -15.73
C ASP A 10 -5.23 7.49 -14.20
N SER A 11 -4.40 6.78 -13.43
CA SER A 11 -4.53 6.59 -11.96
C SER A 11 -5.90 6.11 -11.51
N ASN A 12 -6.57 5.29 -12.34
CA ASN A 12 -7.91 4.77 -12.08
C ASN A 12 -7.84 3.41 -11.37
N LEU A 13 -7.50 3.43 -10.08
CA LEU A 13 -7.38 2.23 -9.24
C LEU A 13 -8.63 1.33 -9.24
N PRO A 14 -9.89 1.86 -9.18
CA PRO A 14 -11.08 1.03 -9.30
C PRO A 14 -11.14 0.22 -10.59
N GLU A 15 -10.76 0.82 -11.72
CA GLU A 15 -10.75 0.13 -13.01
C GLU A 15 -9.62 -0.90 -13.10
N VAL A 16 -8.43 -0.60 -12.54
CA VAL A 16 -7.34 -1.57 -12.42
C VAL A 16 -7.80 -2.82 -11.68
N ARG A 17 -8.42 -2.65 -10.50
CA ARG A 17 -8.95 -3.77 -9.70
C ARG A 17 -10.02 -4.54 -10.44
N ARG A 18 -10.96 -3.85 -11.09
CA ARG A 18 -12.03 -4.48 -11.87
C ARG A 18 -11.46 -5.37 -12.99
N LEU A 19 -10.48 -4.85 -13.72
CA LEU A 19 -9.83 -5.58 -14.81
C LEU A 19 -9.07 -6.80 -14.30
N MET A 20 -8.26 -6.64 -13.24
CA MET A 20 -7.52 -7.75 -12.62
C MET A 20 -8.43 -8.85 -12.06
N ALA A 21 -9.58 -8.48 -11.49
CA ALA A 21 -10.57 -9.43 -11.00
C ALA A 21 -11.29 -10.18 -12.14
N SER A 22 -11.46 -9.52 -13.30
CA SER A 22 -12.18 -10.10 -14.44
C SER A 22 -11.32 -10.97 -15.36
N ASP A 23 -10.03 -10.70 -15.46
CA ASP A 23 -9.11 -11.43 -16.32
C ASP A 23 -7.68 -11.40 -15.77
N ALA A 24 -7.26 -12.51 -15.15
CA ALA A 24 -5.90 -12.67 -14.65
C ALA A 24 -4.83 -12.60 -15.76
N LYS A 25 -5.19 -12.83 -17.04
CA LYS A 25 -4.24 -12.67 -18.15
C LYS A 25 -3.89 -11.21 -18.41
N ALA A 26 -4.73 -10.27 -17.97
CA ALA A 26 -4.47 -8.84 -18.09
C ALA A 26 -3.13 -8.46 -17.45
N ALA A 27 -2.72 -9.15 -16.37
CA ALA A 27 -1.43 -8.97 -15.69
C ALA A 27 -0.20 -9.21 -16.59
N TRP A 28 -0.36 -9.93 -17.70
CA TRP A 28 0.74 -10.31 -18.60
C TRP A 28 0.69 -9.56 -19.93
N THR A 29 -0.33 -8.71 -20.11
CA THR A 29 -0.49 -7.90 -21.31
C THR A 29 0.63 -6.86 -21.41
N LYS A 30 1.39 -6.90 -22.51
CA LYS A 30 2.52 -6.00 -22.71
C LYS A 30 2.05 -4.64 -23.25
N SER A 31 2.62 -3.56 -22.72
CA SER A 31 2.54 -2.23 -23.30
C SER A 31 3.27 -2.16 -24.65
N GLU A 32 3.16 -1.03 -25.35
CA GLU A 32 3.92 -0.76 -26.58
C GLU A 32 5.44 -0.80 -26.36
N SER A 33 5.90 -0.54 -25.14
CA SER A 33 7.31 -0.65 -24.73
C SER A 33 7.71 -2.03 -24.21
N GLY A 34 6.83 -3.03 -24.30
CA GLY A 34 7.10 -4.40 -23.85
C GLY A 34 7.03 -4.62 -22.34
N ARG A 35 6.51 -3.65 -21.58
CA ARG A 35 6.37 -3.73 -20.11
C ARG A 35 5.06 -4.38 -19.72
N THR A 36 5.04 -5.18 -18.65
CA THR A 36 3.78 -5.64 -18.04
C THR A 36 3.06 -4.49 -17.32
N PRO A 37 1.78 -4.66 -16.96
CA PRO A 37 1.07 -3.66 -16.18
C PRO A 37 1.73 -3.39 -14.83
N ALA A 38 2.28 -4.40 -14.14
CA ALA A 38 3.02 -4.20 -12.88
C ALA A 38 4.22 -3.27 -13.09
N GLN A 39 5.00 -3.49 -14.15
CA GLN A 39 6.14 -2.65 -14.51
C GLN A 39 5.73 -1.24 -14.92
N VAL A 40 4.60 -1.07 -15.62
CA VAL A 40 4.07 0.25 -15.97
C VAL A 40 3.60 1.00 -14.73
N ALA A 41 2.84 0.34 -13.84
CA ALA A 41 2.34 0.94 -12.61
C ALA A 41 3.50 1.45 -11.74
N TYR A 42 4.49 0.58 -11.50
CA TYR A 42 5.66 0.94 -10.71
C TYR A 42 6.46 2.08 -11.36
N ALA A 43 6.75 1.99 -12.66
CA ALA A 43 7.51 3.03 -13.35
C ALA A 43 6.79 4.39 -13.45
N SER A 44 5.47 4.40 -13.30
CA SER A 44 4.66 5.64 -13.26
C SER A 44 4.52 6.24 -11.86
N GLY A 45 5.03 5.58 -10.81
CA GLY A 45 4.83 5.98 -9.43
C GLY A 45 3.40 5.71 -8.93
N ASN A 46 2.61 4.89 -9.63
CA ASN A 46 1.28 4.51 -9.19
C ASN A 46 1.40 3.27 -8.26
N PHE A 47 1.88 3.51 -7.04
CA PHE A 47 2.09 2.46 -6.05
C PHE A 47 0.79 1.75 -5.64
N PRO A 48 -0.37 2.43 -5.50
CA PRO A 48 -1.64 1.75 -5.25
C PRO A 48 -2.01 0.74 -6.35
N ALA A 49 -1.83 1.09 -7.63
CA ALA A 49 -2.06 0.15 -8.73
C ALA A 49 -1.03 -0.99 -8.72
N THR A 50 0.23 -0.69 -8.40
CA THR A 50 1.28 -1.70 -8.27
C THR A 50 0.88 -2.74 -7.22
N ALA A 51 0.49 -2.30 -6.02
CA ALA A 51 0.05 -3.14 -4.93
C ALA A 51 -1.16 -4.02 -5.31
N ALA A 52 -2.19 -3.42 -5.91
CA ALA A 52 -3.41 -4.12 -6.32
C ALA A 52 -3.12 -5.22 -7.36
N ILE A 53 -2.21 -4.95 -8.31
CA ILE A 53 -1.80 -5.92 -9.34
C ILE A 53 -1.03 -7.07 -8.69
N LEU A 54 -0.02 -6.79 -7.87
CA LEU A 54 0.79 -7.83 -7.22
C LEU A 54 -0.04 -8.72 -6.30
N ARG A 55 -0.94 -8.13 -5.52
CA ARG A 55 -1.82 -8.91 -4.65
C ARG A 55 -2.75 -9.83 -5.44
N SER A 56 -3.24 -9.36 -6.58
CA SER A 56 -4.10 -10.15 -7.48
C SER A 56 -3.32 -11.18 -8.29
N THR A 57 -2.02 -10.97 -8.51
CA THR A 57 -1.15 -11.84 -9.30
C THR A 57 0.26 -11.85 -8.71
N PRO A 58 0.49 -12.58 -7.59
CA PRO A 58 1.78 -12.59 -6.90
C PRO A 58 2.94 -13.11 -7.76
N GLN A 59 2.66 -13.83 -8.85
CA GLN A 59 3.67 -14.28 -9.81
C GLN A 59 4.38 -13.13 -10.54
N CYS A 60 3.83 -11.90 -10.49
CA CYS A 60 4.44 -10.71 -11.07
C CYS A 60 5.44 -10.00 -10.12
N ILE A 61 5.63 -10.49 -8.89
CA ILE A 61 6.54 -9.87 -7.91
C ILE A 61 7.95 -9.71 -8.47
N ASP A 62 8.49 -10.74 -9.12
CA ASP A 62 9.85 -10.72 -9.66
C ASP A 62 10.01 -9.78 -10.88
N GLU A 63 8.92 -9.20 -11.40
CA GLU A 63 8.97 -8.30 -12.55
C GLU A 63 9.25 -6.84 -12.17
N ILE A 64 9.09 -6.47 -10.90
CA ILE A 64 9.29 -5.10 -10.41
C ILE A 64 10.62 -4.99 -9.62
N PRO A 65 11.43 -3.94 -9.86
CA PRO A 65 12.72 -3.79 -9.20
C PRO A 65 12.57 -3.08 -7.85
N THR A 66 11.79 -3.65 -6.93
CA THR A 66 11.57 -3.10 -5.58
C THR A 66 11.39 -4.22 -4.57
N SER A 67 11.83 -3.97 -3.34
CA SER A 67 11.55 -4.84 -2.20
C SER A 67 10.14 -4.59 -1.64
N PRO A 68 9.51 -5.57 -0.96
CA PRO A 68 8.24 -5.35 -0.29
C PRO A 68 8.31 -4.23 0.76
N THR A 69 9.46 -4.07 1.42
CA THR A 69 9.71 -2.99 2.37
C THR A 69 9.66 -1.62 1.70
N GLU A 70 10.36 -1.42 0.59
CA GLU A 70 10.33 -0.14 -0.15
C GLU A 70 8.93 0.17 -0.67
N LEU A 71 8.24 -0.82 -1.26
CA LEU A 71 6.88 -0.64 -1.76
C LEU A 71 5.89 -0.29 -0.64
N LEU A 72 6.04 -0.87 0.55
CA LEU A 72 5.23 -0.52 1.71
C LEU A 72 5.48 0.93 2.14
N GLU A 73 6.73 1.38 2.16
CA GLU A 73 7.06 2.76 2.53
C GLU A 73 6.41 3.75 1.57
N ASP A 74 6.54 3.50 0.27
CA ASP A 74 5.99 4.34 -0.78
C ASP A 74 4.46 4.40 -0.71
N LEU A 75 3.79 3.27 -0.41
CA LEU A 75 2.34 3.25 -0.21
C LEU A 75 1.89 4.05 1.01
N ILE A 76 2.57 3.89 2.15
CA ILE A 76 2.25 4.66 3.38
C ILE A 76 2.48 6.15 3.12
N ARG A 77 3.52 6.50 2.37
CA ARG A 77 3.83 7.89 1.99
C ARG A 77 2.78 8.48 1.06
N ASP A 78 2.40 7.77 0.00
CA ASP A 78 1.33 8.16 -0.93
C ASP A 78 0.00 8.35 -0.20
N PHE A 79 -0.30 7.45 0.73
CA PHE A 79 -1.49 7.50 1.55
C PHE A 79 -1.53 8.76 2.43
N SER A 80 -0.41 9.03 3.11
CA SER A 80 -0.23 10.23 3.92
C SER A 80 -0.44 11.50 3.09
N GLN A 81 0.16 11.57 1.90
CA GLN A 81 0.06 12.75 1.03
C GLN A 81 -1.36 12.96 0.46
N SER A 82 -2.02 11.88 0.02
CA SER A 82 -3.34 11.94 -0.62
C SER A 82 -4.49 12.23 0.35
N THR A 83 -4.38 11.78 1.61
CA THR A 83 -5.44 11.92 2.60
C THR A 83 -5.25 13.14 3.51
N LEU A 84 -4.00 13.59 3.73
CA LEU A 84 -3.68 14.56 4.78
C LEU A 84 -3.08 15.89 4.28
N CYS A 85 -2.84 16.04 2.97
CA CYS A 85 -2.41 17.25 2.24
C CYS A 85 -1.22 18.09 2.76
N SER A 86 -0.68 17.93 3.97
CA SER A 86 0.46 18.77 4.40
C SER A 86 1.19 18.38 5.68
N GLU A 87 0.77 17.37 6.44
CA GLU A 87 1.51 16.99 7.64
C GLU A 87 1.60 15.48 7.69
N TRP A 88 2.83 14.95 7.73
CA TRP A 88 3.06 13.61 8.26
C TRP A 88 2.49 13.62 9.67
N ASN A 89 1.22 13.21 9.79
CA ASN A 89 0.56 13.17 11.08
C ASN A 89 1.41 12.28 11.96
N GLN A 90 1.83 12.82 13.10
CA GLN A 90 2.36 12.01 14.18
C GLN A 90 1.37 10.87 14.38
N ASN A 91 1.87 9.63 14.39
CA ASN A 91 1.10 8.41 14.55
C ASN A 91 0.41 7.83 13.30
N ILE A 92 0.71 8.28 12.07
CA ILE A 92 0.16 7.66 10.84
C ILE A 92 0.36 6.14 10.81
N GLU A 93 1.48 5.65 11.35
CA GLU A 93 1.76 4.22 11.43
C GLU A 93 0.78 3.46 12.33
N PHE A 94 0.31 4.08 13.41
CA PHE A 94 -0.63 3.47 14.34
C PHE A 94 -2.05 3.57 13.79
N ASP A 95 -2.42 4.74 13.26
CA ASP A 95 -3.74 4.97 12.67
C ASP A 95 -3.98 4.03 11.48
N LEU A 96 -2.99 3.92 10.59
CA LEU A 96 -3.08 3.04 9.43
C LEU A 96 -3.07 1.56 9.83
N TRP A 97 -2.25 1.17 10.81
CA TRP A 97 -2.27 -0.21 11.30
C TRP A 97 -3.61 -0.58 11.92
N ALA A 98 -4.19 0.30 12.75
CA ALA A 98 -5.51 0.10 13.35
C ALA A 98 -6.60 -0.13 12.30
N LEU A 99 -6.53 0.60 11.17
CA LEU A 99 -7.43 0.41 10.04
C LEU A 99 -7.19 -0.92 9.33
N VAL A 100 -5.92 -1.31 9.13
CA VAL A 100 -5.54 -2.58 8.49
C VAL A 100 -6.03 -3.79 9.29
N ILE A 101 -5.92 -3.76 10.61
CA ILE A 101 -6.36 -4.87 11.48
C ILE A 101 -7.81 -4.74 11.96
N GLU A 102 -8.51 -3.69 11.53
CA GLU A 102 -9.87 -3.35 11.98
C GLU A 102 -10.01 -3.30 13.51
N ASP A 103 -9.03 -2.67 14.19
CA ASP A 103 -8.98 -2.60 15.65
C ASP A 103 -10.20 -1.84 16.22
N PRO A 104 -11.12 -2.51 16.94
CA PRO A 104 -12.31 -1.87 17.49
C PRO A 104 -12.00 -1.00 18.72
N GLU A 105 -10.84 -1.17 19.36
CA GLU A 105 -10.45 -0.46 20.56
C GLU A 105 -9.69 0.84 20.24
N TYR A 106 -9.27 1.03 18.99
CA TYR A 106 -8.54 2.21 18.56
C TYR A 106 -9.48 3.42 18.41
N LYS A 107 -9.51 4.28 19.44
CA LYS A 107 -10.46 5.41 19.57
C LYS A 107 -10.05 6.70 18.85
N ARG A 108 -8.93 6.73 18.11
CA ARG A 108 -8.41 7.94 17.48
C ARG A 108 -9.04 8.18 16.10
N ASP A 109 -9.59 9.39 15.91
CA ASP A 109 -9.94 10.08 14.65
C ASP A 109 -10.23 9.18 13.41
N TYR A 110 -10.95 8.07 13.62
CA TYR A 110 -11.29 7.08 12.59
C TYR A 110 -12.02 7.76 11.43
N ASP A 111 -12.82 8.76 11.76
CA ASP A 111 -13.59 9.58 10.82
C ASP A 111 -12.72 10.32 9.80
N ARG A 112 -11.47 10.67 10.14
CA ARG A 112 -10.53 11.31 9.21
C ARG A 112 -10.04 10.36 8.13
N TYR A 113 -10.10 9.05 8.40
CA TYR A 113 -9.62 8.00 7.51
C TYR A 113 -10.76 7.22 6.85
N LEU A 114 -12.02 7.58 7.08
CA LEU A 114 -13.20 6.93 6.46
C LEU A 114 -13.23 7.02 4.93
N ALA A 115 -12.49 7.96 4.33
CA ALA A 115 -12.38 8.07 2.88
C ALA A 115 -11.55 6.93 2.25
N VAL A 116 -10.87 6.14 3.08
CA VAL A 116 -9.97 5.09 2.64
C VAL A 116 -10.77 3.84 2.34
N ASP A 117 -10.65 3.35 1.11
CA ASP A 117 -11.35 2.14 0.72
C ASP A 117 -10.69 0.88 1.33
N ARG A 118 -11.52 -0.09 1.72
CA ARG A 118 -11.05 -1.33 2.35
C ARG A 118 -10.11 -2.17 1.48
N ALA A 119 -10.24 -2.09 0.16
CA ALA A 119 -9.35 -2.86 -0.70
C ALA A 119 -7.93 -2.30 -0.63
N SER A 120 -7.76 -0.98 -0.51
CA SER A 120 -6.45 -0.34 -0.31
C SER A 120 -5.82 -0.70 1.02
N LEU A 121 -6.60 -0.74 2.11
CA LEU A 121 -6.12 -1.25 3.41
C LEU A 121 -5.67 -2.71 3.30
N GLY A 122 -6.43 -3.54 2.58
CA GLY A 122 -6.04 -4.92 2.34
C GLY A 122 -4.76 -5.07 1.50
N ASP A 123 -4.51 -4.14 0.58
CA ASP A 123 -3.28 -4.13 -0.23
C ASP A 123 -2.06 -3.79 0.65
N ILE A 124 -2.21 -2.78 1.51
CA ILE A 124 -1.19 -2.40 2.49
C ILE A 124 -0.90 -3.54 3.47
N GLY A 125 -1.95 -4.14 4.05
CA GLY A 125 -1.80 -5.28 4.97
C GLY A 125 -1.17 -6.51 4.31
N TRP A 126 -1.50 -6.78 3.05
CA TRP A 126 -0.86 -7.87 2.30
C TRP A 126 0.63 -7.61 2.06
N ILE A 127 1.02 -6.38 1.70
CA ILE A 127 2.43 -6.04 1.50
C ILE A 127 3.18 -6.09 2.83
N ALA A 128 2.61 -5.61 3.93
CA ALA A 128 3.23 -5.71 5.24
C ALA A 128 3.47 -7.16 5.67
N SER A 129 2.51 -8.05 5.39
CA SER A 129 2.71 -9.49 5.61
C SER A 129 3.82 -10.06 4.72
N TRP A 130 3.94 -9.61 3.47
CA TRP A 130 5.01 -10.03 2.56
C TRP A 130 6.37 -9.46 2.97
N ALA A 131 6.40 -8.24 3.53
CA ALA A 131 7.59 -7.59 4.07
C ALA A 131 8.00 -8.13 5.45
N GLU A 132 7.14 -8.92 6.10
CA GLU A 132 7.30 -9.42 7.47
C GLU A 132 7.53 -8.31 8.50
N GLY A 133 6.94 -7.13 8.29
CA GLY A 133 7.15 -5.98 9.15
C GLY A 133 6.34 -4.74 8.82
N TRP A 134 6.61 -3.69 9.57
CA TRP A 134 5.92 -2.41 9.49
C TRP A 134 6.89 -1.25 9.75
N PHE A 135 6.50 -0.07 9.29
CA PHE A 135 7.28 1.14 9.54
C PHE A 135 6.83 1.85 10.82
N HIS A 136 7.82 2.27 11.60
CA HIS A 136 7.65 3.11 12.76
C HIS A 136 8.39 4.44 12.55
N TRP A 137 7.74 5.56 12.89
CA TRP A 137 8.34 6.89 12.83
C TRP A 137 8.64 7.40 14.24
N PRO A 138 9.83 7.10 14.79
CA PRO A 138 10.19 7.56 16.12
C PRO A 138 10.34 9.09 16.14
N ASP A 139 9.77 9.74 17.16
CA ASP A 139 9.81 11.20 17.35
C ASP A 139 11.25 11.78 17.41
N SER A 140 12.25 10.94 17.68
CA SER A 140 13.64 11.32 17.85
C SER A 140 14.49 11.21 16.58
N GLU A 141 13.93 10.78 15.44
CA GLU A 141 14.71 10.56 14.21
C GLU A 141 14.04 11.14 12.97
N ASP A 142 14.86 11.54 12.00
CA ASP A 142 14.42 12.17 10.76
C ASP A 142 13.92 11.16 9.71
N SER A 143 13.99 9.86 9.99
CA SER A 143 13.65 8.79 9.03
C SER A 143 12.86 7.64 9.68
N PRO A 144 11.94 7.00 8.93
CA PRO A 144 11.28 5.78 9.38
C PRO A 144 12.26 4.66 9.73
N LYS A 145 11.85 3.80 10.64
CA LYS A 145 12.45 2.48 10.88
C LYS A 145 11.50 1.39 10.48
N PHE A 146 11.99 0.48 9.66
CA PHE A 146 11.30 -0.79 9.44
C PHE A 146 11.63 -1.74 10.59
N ILE A 147 10.61 -2.26 11.26
CA ILE A 147 10.75 -3.23 12.35
C ILE A 147 9.95 -4.50 12.02
N SER A 148 10.33 -5.62 12.65
CA SER A 148 9.66 -6.90 12.42
C SER A 148 8.19 -6.83 12.82
N MET A 149 7.35 -7.69 12.22
CA MET A 149 5.91 -7.68 12.53
C MET A 149 5.65 -7.95 14.02
N THR A 150 6.41 -8.88 14.62
CA THR A 150 6.34 -9.18 16.06
C THR A 150 6.67 -7.94 16.90
N ASP A 151 7.77 -7.24 16.59
CA ASP A 151 8.17 -6.05 17.33
C ASP A 151 7.14 -4.91 17.16
N TRP A 152 6.55 -4.79 15.97
CA TRP A 152 5.51 -3.81 15.68
C TRP A 152 4.23 -4.09 16.47
N GLU A 153 3.74 -5.32 16.48
CA GLU A 153 2.54 -5.70 17.23
C GLU A 153 2.71 -5.42 18.74
N ASP A 154 3.86 -5.79 19.30
CA ASP A 154 4.21 -5.49 20.69
C ASP A 154 4.25 -3.97 20.94
N HIS A 155 4.84 -3.20 20.02
CA HIS A 155 4.91 -1.74 20.12
C HIS A 155 3.53 -1.08 20.05
N TYR A 156 2.70 -1.51 19.10
CA TYR A 156 1.33 -1.04 18.90
C TYR A 156 0.49 -1.28 20.16
N GLN A 157 0.52 -2.49 20.71
CA GLN A 157 -0.23 -2.85 21.92
C GLN A 157 0.18 -2.03 23.16
N GLN A 158 1.46 -1.69 23.30
CA GLN A 158 1.94 -0.85 24.40
C GLN A 158 1.45 0.60 24.29
N LYS A 159 1.25 1.10 23.07
CA LYS A 159 0.78 2.46 22.80
C LYS A 159 -0.73 2.61 22.93
N THR A 160 -1.51 1.60 22.56
CA THR A 160 -2.98 1.66 22.58
C THR A 160 -3.61 1.30 23.94
N LYS A 161 -2.89 0.59 24.81
CA LYS A 161 -3.35 0.25 26.18
C LYS A 161 -3.12 1.36 27.23
N ARG A 162 -2.60 2.52 26.84
CA ARG A 162 -2.39 3.69 27.71
C ARG A 162 -3.52 4.70 27.56
#